data_AF-A0AAE2ZP60-F1
#
_entry.id   AF-A0AAE2ZP60-F1
#
_cell.length_a   1.000
_cell.length_b   1.000
_cell.length_c   1.000
_cell.angle_alpha   90.00
_cell.angle_beta   90.00
_cell.angle_gamma   90.00
#
_symmetry.space_group_name_H-M   'P 1'
#
loop_
_entity.id
_entity.type
_entity.pdbx_description
1 polymer ?
#
loop_
_entity_poly.entity_id
_entity_poly.type
_entity_poly.pdbx_seq_one_letter_code
_entity_poly.pdbx_strand_id
1 'polypeptide(L)'
;MKDVQSTARQNPIVIKGKPKHDIYRIARQCGVRLYNGSHRYNGARGDRDCFSSATLRKIASKNGAGHLALVLRLIVETKNNAAELYAETISALSALIDFDPMLAERGGELFDLFDEIDLKSIRERARAMRSGVPVSHTMRILILQEIQNIDLRVE
;
A
#
# COMPACT_ATOMS: atom_id res chain seq x y z
N MET A 1 -45.14 27.72 -38.89
CA MET A 1 -43.93 28.46 -38.46
C MET A 1 -43.87 28.30 -36.93
N LYS A 2 -43.06 27.37 -36.41
CA LYS A 2 -41.71 27.59 -35.83
C LYS A 2 -41.81 28.37 -34.49
N ASP A 3 -41.35 27.96 -33.31
CA ASP A 3 -40.29 27.03 -32.88
C ASP A 3 -40.60 26.53 -31.44
N VAL A 4 -40.55 25.23 -31.15
CA VAL A 4 -39.48 24.51 -30.41
C VAL A 4 -38.97 25.24 -29.16
N GLN A 5 -39.59 24.98 -27.99
CA GLN A 5 -38.91 25.12 -26.69
C GLN A 5 -38.50 23.73 -26.19
N SER A 6 -37.24 23.39 -26.51
CA SER A 6 -36.49 22.29 -25.94
C SER A 6 -36.24 22.55 -24.46
N THR A 7 -36.96 21.85 -23.58
CA THR A 7 -36.57 21.70 -22.18
C THR A 7 -35.79 20.41 -22.05
N ALA A 8 -34.48 20.51 -22.32
CA ALA A 8 -33.54 19.44 -22.02
C ALA A 8 -33.55 19.18 -20.51
N ARG A 9 -34.28 18.15 -20.09
CA ARG A 9 -34.14 17.56 -18.75
C ARG A 9 -32.74 16.99 -18.66
N GLN A 10 -31.82 17.74 -18.06
CA GLN A 10 -30.51 17.21 -17.67
C GLN A 10 -30.76 16.13 -16.62
N ASN A 11 -30.67 14.87 -17.04
CA ASN A 11 -30.58 13.75 -16.11
C ASN A 11 -29.40 14.01 -15.17
N PRO A 12 -29.57 13.85 -13.85
CA PRO A 12 -28.45 13.95 -12.93
C PRO A 12 -27.38 12.94 -13.34
N ILE A 13 -26.15 13.41 -13.50
CA ILE A 13 -24.99 12.56 -13.72
C ILE A 13 -24.88 11.66 -12.50
N VAL A 14 -25.33 10.41 -12.63
CA VAL A 14 -25.05 9.37 -11.64
C VAL A 14 -23.55 9.12 -11.74
N ILE A 15 -22.78 9.81 -10.90
CA ILE A 15 -21.38 9.45 -10.65
C ILE A 15 -21.44 8.06 -10.03
N LYS A 16 -21.33 7.00 -10.84
CA LYS A 16 -21.15 5.64 -10.36
C LYS A 16 -19.95 5.68 -9.42
N GLY A 17 -20.22 5.64 -8.12
CA GLY A 17 -19.16 5.60 -7.11
C GLY A 17 -18.23 4.43 -7.45
N LYS A 18 -16.92 4.65 -7.32
CA LYS A 18 -15.93 3.59 -7.52
C LYS A 18 -16.38 2.34 -6.75
N PRO A 19 -16.25 1.14 -7.33
CA PRO A 19 -16.63 -0.09 -6.63
C PRO A 19 -15.94 -0.13 -5.27
N LYS A 20 -16.74 -0.31 -4.22
CA LYS A 20 -16.23 -0.33 -2.85
C LYS A 20 -15.48 -1.64 -2.65
N HIS A 21 -14.15 -1.58 -2.71
CA HIS A 21 -13.31 -2.74 -2.44
C HIS A 21 -13.49 -3.20 -0.98
N ASP A 22 -13.76 -4.50 -0.79
CA ASP A 22 -13.82 -5.11 0.52
C ASP A 22 -12.40 -5.36 1.06
N ILE A 23 -11.86 -4.35 1.74
CA ILE A 23 -10.52 -4.39 2.31
C ILE A 23 -10.35 -5.47 3.39
N TYR A 24 -11.43 -5.89 4.07
CA TYR A 24 -11.35 -6.93 5.09
C TYR A 24 -11.22 -8.30 4.45
N ARG A 25 -11.95 -8.53 3.35
CA ARG A 25 -11.80 -9.74 2.53
C ARG A 25 -10.40 -9.81 1.93
N ILE A 26 -9.91 -8.72 1.32
CA ILE A 26 -8.56 -8.67 0.73
C ILE A 26 -7.49 -8.95 1.80
N ALA A 27 -7.53 -8.24 2.93
CA ALA A 27 -6.60 -8.46 4.02
C ALA A 27 -6.60 -9.93 4.50
N ARG A 28 -7.79 -10.52 4.71
CA ARG A 28 -7.93 -11.92 5.13
C ARG A 28 -7.34 -12.89 4.12
N GLN A 29 -7.52 -12.66 2.82
CA GLN A 29 -6.93 -13.50 1.77
C GLN A 29 -5.40 -13.45 1.79
N CYS A 30 -4.82 -12.33 2.22
CA CYS A 30 -3.37 -12.18 2.43
C CYS A 30 -2.91 -12.66 3.83
N GLY A 31 -3.80 -13.24 4.64
CA GLY A 31 -3.47 -13.65 6.01
C GLY A 31 -3.32 -12.51 7.02
N VAL A 32 -3.74 -11.29 6.67
CA VAL A 32 -3.68 -10.08 7.52
C VAL A 32 -4.93 -9.95 8.39
N ARG A 33 -4.73 -9.75 9.69
CA ARG A 33 -5.79 -9.42 10.65
C ARG A 33 -5.97 -7.91 10.70
N LEU A 34 -6.96 -7.42 9.96
CA LEU A 34 -7.29 -5.99 9.93
C LEU A 34 -8.27 -5.63 11.06
N TYR A 35 -7.81 -4.81 11.99
CA TYR A 35 -8.62 -4.25 13.07
C TYR A 35 -9.21 -2.90 12.68
N ASN A 36 -10.34 -2.56 13.30
CA ASN A 36 -10.96 -1.26 13.12
C ASN A 36 -10.09 -0.17 13.76
N GLY A 37 -9.85 0.93 13.03
CA GLY A 37 -8.90 1.99 13.41
C GLY A 37 -9.29 2.79 14.66
N SER A 38 -10.52 2.61 15.16
CA SER A 38 -10.98 3.18 16.44
C SER A 38 -10.39 2.45 17.66
N HIS A 39 -9.93 1.21 17.50
CA HIS A 39 -9.24 0.47 18.56
C HIS A 39 -7.75 0.81 18.49
N ARG A 40 -7.32 1.82 19.26
CA ARG A 40 -5.90 2.00 19.56
C ARG A 40 -5.48 0.80 20.41
N TYR A 41 -4.88 -0.20 19.79
CA TYR A 41 -4.34 -1.33 20.51
C TYR A 41 -3.14 -0.86 21.35
N ASN A 42 -3.28 -0.98 22.67
CA ASN A 42 -2.28 -0.57 23.67
C ASN A 42 -1.29 -1.70 24.04
N GLY A 43 -1.35 -2.86 23.34
CA GLY A 43 -0.43 -3.99 23.55
C GLY A 43 0.70 -4.07 22.51
N ALA A 44 1.50 -5.13 22.59
CA ALA A 44 2.51 -5.46 21.59
C ALA A 44 1.85 -5.95 20.29
N ARG A 45 2.05 -5.24 19.17
CA ARG A 45 1.52 -5.66 17.86
C ARG A 45 2.11 -7.02 17.49
N GLY A 46 1.25 -7.99 17.17
CA GLY A 46 1.70 -9.27 16.65
C GLY A 46 1.93 -9.22 15.14
N ASP A 47 2.64 -10.23 14.64
CA ASP A 47 2.82 -10.44 13.21
C ASP A 47 1.46 -10.52 12.52
N ARG A 48 1.33 -9.86 11.36
CA ARG A 48 0.11 -9.81 10.55
C ARG A 48 -1.06 -9.01 11.16
N ASP A 49 -0.87 -8.33 12.29
CA ASP A 49 -1.87 -7.39 12.81
C ASP A 49 -1.77 -6.03 12.13
N CYS A 50 -2.87 -5.58 11.51
CA CYS A 50 -2.96 -4.28 10.84
C CYS A 50 -4.05 -3.41 11.47
N PHE A 51 -3.71 -2.16 11.78
CA PHE A 51 -4.65 -1.17 12.33
C PHE A 51 -4.93 -0.01 11.36
N SER A 52 -4.44 -0.10 10.12
CA SER A 52 -4.39 1.00 9.15
C SER A 52 -5.52 0.94 8.12
N SER A 53 -6.75 0.63 8.54
CA SER A 53 -7.90 0.43 7.64
C SER A 53 -8.20 1.63 6.71
N ALA A 54 -7.93 2.86 7.16
CA ALA A 54 -8.04 4.06 6.33
C ALA A 54 -7.03 4.06 5.17
N THR A 55 -5.79 3.68 5.44
CA THR A 55 -4.72 3.54 4.42
C THR A 55 -5.08 2.46 3.40
N LEU A 56 -5.53 1.29 3.85
CA LEU A 56 -5.95 0.19 2.98
C LEU A 56 -7.11 0.62 2.08
N ARG A 57 -8.10 1.34 2.62
CA ARG A 57 -9.23 1.87 1.83
C ARG A 57 -8.78 2.88 0.78
N LYS A 58 -7.85 3.76 1.13
CA LYS A 58 -7.27 4.74 0.20
C LYS A 58 -6.55 4.04 -0.95
N ILE A 59 -5.71 3.06 -0.65
CA ILE A 59 -4.95 2.29 -1.65
C ILE A 59 -5.89 1.50 -2.54
N ALA A 60 -6.83 0.74 -1.96
CA ALA A 60 -7.78 -0.05 -2.74
C ALA A 60 -8.62 0.84 -3.67
N SER A 61 -9.10 1.99 -3.19
CA SER A 61 -9.87 2.93 -4.02
C SER A 61 -9.02 3.55 -5.15
N LYS A 62 -7.73 3.82 -4.90
CA LYS A 62 -6.84 4.43 -5.90
C LYS A 62 -6.35 3.40 -6.93
N ASN A 63 -5.83 2.26 -6.46
CA ASN A 63 -5.04 1.29 -7.23
C ASN A 63 -5.73 -0.07 -7.44
N GLY A 64 -6.87 -0.30 -6.80
CA GLY A 64 -7.63 -1.54 -6.91
C GLY A 64 -7.21 -2.63 -5.93
N ALA A 65 -7.97 -3.74 -5.95
CA ALA A 65 -7.82 -4.85 -5.01
C ALA A 65 -6.52 -5.64 -5.21
N GLY A 66 -6.12 -5.90 -6.47
CA GLY A 66 -4.91 -6.65 -6.79
C GLY A 66 -3.64 -5.95 -6.30
N HIS A 67 -3.56 -4.63 -6.51
CA HIS A 67 -2.46 -3.80 -6.00
C HIS A 67 -2.37 -3.86 -4.47
N LEU A 68 -3.51 -3.70 -3.78
CA LEU A 68 -3.52 -3.80 -2.32
C LEU A 68 -3.06 -5.19 -1.86
N ALA A 69 -3.52 -6.25 -2.52
CA ALA A 69 -3.13 -7.62 -2.18
C ALA A 69 -1.62 -7.83 -2.35
N LEU A 70 -1.02 -7.35 -3.45
CA LEU A 70 0.42 -7.43 -3.68
C LEU A 70 1.20 -6.73 -2.56
N VAL A 71 0.84 -5.49 -2.22
CA VAL A 71 1.51 -4.73 -1.15
C VAL A 71 1.43 -5.45 0.19
N LEU A 72 0.27 -6.02 0.54
CA LEU A 72 0.11 -6.75 1.80
C LEU A 72 0.94 -8.03 1.82
N ARG A 73 0.92 -8.80 0.73
CA ARG A 73 1.70 -10.04 0.58
C ARG A 73 3.20 -9.76 0.66
N LEU A 74 3.68 -8.71 0.00
CA LEU A 74 5.09 -8.32 0.04
C LEU A 74 5.59 -8.04 1.47
N ILE A 75 4.72 -7.60 2.38
CA ILE A 75 5.07 -7.41 3.79
C ILE A 75 5.01 -8.73 4.58
N VAL A 76 3.96 -9.54 4.40
CA VAL A 76 3.67 -10.68 5.30
C VAL A 76 4.19 -12.04 4.83
N GLU A 77 4.62 -12.13 3.58
CA GLU A 77 5.21 -13.32 2.98
C GLU A 77 6.73 -13.23 2.87
N THR A 78 7.34 -12.08 3.19
CA THR A 78 8.80 -11.89 3.18
C THR A 78 9.40 -11.95 4.59
N LYS A 79 10.66 -12.38 4.65
CA LYS A 79 11.39 -12.73 5.86
C LYS A 79 11.45 -11.55 6.84
N ASN A 80 11.06 -11.80 8.09
CA ASN A 80 11.10 -10.84 9.20
C ASN A 80 10.24 -9.56 9.04
N ASN A 81 9.42 -9.46 8.00
CA ASN A 81 8.66 -8.24 7.69
C ASN A 81 7.18 -8.29 8.16
N ALA A 82 6.68 -9.43 8.63
CA ALA A 82 5.25 -9.63 8.88
C ALA A 82 4.61 -8.68 9.92
N ALA A 83 5.39 -8.07 10.82
CA ALA A 83 4.93 -7.06 11.77
C ALA A 83 4.85 -5.64 11.18
N GLU A 84 5.39 -5.40 9.98
CA GLU A 84 5.58 -4.07 9.38
C GLU A 84 4.33 -3.51 8.68
N LEU A 85 3.14 -3.88 9.15
CA LEU A 85 1.83 -3.41 8.65
C LEU A 85 1.45 -2.03 9.20
N TYR A 86 2.38 -1.09 9.14
CA TYR A 86 2.18 0.30 9.51
C TYR A 86 1.70 1.14 8.32
N ALA A 87 0.89 2.16 8.59
CA ALA A 87 0.37 3.05 7.55
C ALA A 87 1.48 3.63 6.66
N GLU A 88 2.62 3.99 7.25
CA GLU A 88 3.78 4.54 6.54
C GLU A 88 4.49 3.51 5.66
N THR A 89 4.72 2.29 6.16
CA THR A 89 5.29 1.17 5.39
C THR A 89 4.38 0.80 4.22
N ILE A 90 3.10 0.56 4.48
CA ILE A 90 2.11 0.19 3.47
C ILE A 90 1.99 1.29 2.40
N SER A 91 2.02 2.57 2.81
CA SER A 91 1.97 3.68 1.85
C SER A 91 3.25 3.79 1.03
N ALA A 92 4.42 3.56 1.63
CA ALA A 92 5.71 3.61 0.94
C ALA A 92 5.78 2.54 -0.16
N LEU A 93 5.45 1.29 0.17
CA LEU A 93 5.42 0.18 -0.79
C LEU A 93 4.37 0.39 -1.86
N SER A 94 3.16 0.80 -1.48
CA SER A 94 2.13 1.11 -2.47
C SER A 94 2.56 2.20 -3.43
N ALA A 95 3.28 3.24 -2.96
CA ALA A 95 3.75 4.32 -3.82
C ALA A 95 4.97 3.93 -4.66
N LEU A 96 5.77 2.97 -4.22
CA LEU A 96 6.88 2.40 -4.98
C LEU A 96 6.35 1.59 -6.16
N ILE A 97 5.46 0.63 -5.89
CA ILE A 97 4.84 -0.25 -6.89
C ILE A 97 3.96 0.54 -7.87
N ASP A 98 3.27 1.60 -7.41
CA ASP A 98 2.47 2.48 -8.28
C ASP A 98 3.36 3.34 -9.22
N PHE A 99 4.57 3.68 -8.78
CA PHE A 99 5.49 4.51 -9.55
C PHE A 99 6.31 3.69 -10.56
N ASP A 100 6.70 2.47 -10.20
CA ASP A 100 7.48 1.57 -11.05
C ASP A 100 6.73 0.25 -11.29
N PRO A 101 5.88 0.18 -12.34
CA PRO A 101 5.18 -1.06 -12.71
C PRO A 101 6.13 -2.20 -13.08
N MET A 102 7.34 -1.92 -13.60
CA MET A 102 8.30 -2.96 -13.97
C MET A 102 8.79 -3.72 -12.74
N LEU A 103 8.90 -3.03 -11.59
CA LEU A 103 9.19 -3.69 -10.32
C LEU A 103 8.10 -4.70 -9.93
N ALA A 104 6.83 -4.38 -10.19
CA ALA A 104 5.71 -5.29 -9.94
C ALA A 104 5.73 -6.52 -10.89
N GLU A 105 6.21 -6.32 -12.11
CA GLU A 105 6.29 -7.36 -13.15
C GLU A 105 7.40 -8.39 -12.89
N ARG A 106 8.37 -8.11 -12.00
CA ARG A 106 9.38 -9.07 -11.54
C ARG A 106 8.79 -10.33 -10.86
N GLY A 107 7.50 -10.29 -10.47
CA GLY A 107 6.79 -11.48 -10.00
C GLY A 107 7.40 -12.07 -8.73
N GLY A 108 7.87 -13.32 -8.78
CA GLY A 108 8.49 -14.00 -7.64
C GLY A 108 9.79 -13.34 -7.17
N GLU A 109 10.60 -12.83 -8.11
CA GLU A 109 11.88 -12.17 -7.81
C GLU A 109 11.69 -10.91 -6.95
N LEU A 110 10.52 -10.27 -7.03
CA LEU A 110 10.18 -9.15 -6.15
C LEU A 110 10.13 -9.58 -4.68
N PHE A 111 9.63 -10.79 -4.39
CA PHE A 111 9.58 -11.31 -3.02
C PHE A 111 10.97 -11.71 -2.54
N ASP A 112 11.77 -12.35 -3.40
CA ASP A 112 13.17 -12.71 -3.09
C ASP A 112 13.99 -11.45 -2.77
N LEU A 113 13.78 -10.37 -3.53
CA LEU A 113 14.42 -9.08 -3.24
C LEU A 113 14.00 -8.53 -1.86
N PHE A 114 12.72 -8.65 -1.50
CA PHE A 114 12.22 -8.17 -0.22
C PHE A 114 12.56 -9.08 0.96
N ASP A 115 12.99 -10.32 0.73
CA ASP A 115 13.59 -11.18 1.76
C ASP A 115 14.96 -10.66 2.24
N GLU A 116 15.64 -9.86 1.40
CA GLU A 116 16.90 -9.19 1.72
C GLU A 116 16.71 -7.79 2.35
N ILE A 117 15.47 -7.26 2.35
CA ILE A 117 15.15 -5.92 2.86
C ILE A 117 14.47 -6.01 4.23
N ASP A 118 15.15 -5.48 5.26
CA ASP A 118 14.57 -5.27 6.59
C ASP A 118 13.73 -3.98 6.64
N LEU A 119 12.40 -4.12 6.50
CA LEU A 119 11.47 -2.99 6.53
C LEU A 119 11.42 -2.30 7.88
N LYS A 120 11.66 -3.03 8.98
CA LYS A 120 11.67 -2.45 10.33
C LYS A 120 12.86 -1.50 10.47
N SER A 121 14.05 -1.95 10.09
CA SER A 121 15.27 -1.13 10.08
C SER A 121 15.10 0.12 9.21
N ILE A 122 14.52 -0.04 8.01
CA ILE A 122 14.22 1.11 7.12
C ILE A 122 13.28 2.10 7.79
N ARG A 123 12.20 1.63 8.43
CA ARG A 123 11.23 2.49 9.10
C ARG A 123 11.84 3.24 10.28
N GLU A 124 12.67 2.57 11.07
CA GLU A 124 13.40 3.18 12.18
C GLU A 124 14.36 4.27 11.68
N ARG A 125 15.14 3.99 10.62
CA ARG A 125 15.99 4.98 9.93
C ARG A 125 15.18 6.16 9.39
N ALA A 126 14.04 5.89 8.74
CA ALA A 126 13.15 6.91 8.18
C ALA A 126 12.60 7.86 9.25
N ARG A 127 12.21 7.34 10.41
CA ARG A 127 11.75 8.14 11.55
C ARG A 127 12.89 8.95 12.19
N ALA A 128 14.07 8.36 12.31
CA ALA A 128 15.24 9.00 12.92
C ALA A 128 15.74 10.21 12.12
N MET A 129 15.59 10.20 10.79
CA MET A 129 16.06 11.29 9.92
C MET A 129 15.38 12.64 10.17
N ARG A 130 14.16 12.68 10.73
CA ARG A 130 13.42 13.93 11.02
C ARG A 130 13.45 14.94 9.86
N SER A 131 13.33 14.44 8.63
CA SER A 131 13.59 15.17 7.38
C SER A 131 12.54 16.24 7.02
N GLY A 132 11.52 16.46 7.85
CA GLY A 132 10.41 17.39 7.56
C GLY A 132 9.41 16.89 6.51
N VAL A 133 9.62 15.71 5.93
CA VAL A 133 8.69 15.06 5.00
C VAL A 133 7.99 13.86 5.65
N PRO A 134 6.84 13.40 5.12
CA PRO A 134 6.18 12.19 5.62
C PRO A 134 7.12 10.98 5.63
N VAL A 135 7.10 10.20 6.72
CA VAL A 135 7.97 9.02 6.91
C VAL A 135 7.86 8.04 5.74
N SER A 136 6.66 7.85 5.18
CA SER A 136 6.44 7.00 4.01
C SER A 136 7.22 7.43 2.77
N HIS A 137 7.48 8.73 2.58
CA HIS A 137 8.28 9.22 1.46
C HIS A 137 9.75 8.89 1.68
N THR A 138 10.27 9.12 2.88
CA THR A 138 11.64 8.75 3.26
C THR A 138 11.85 7.24 3.13
N MET A 139 10.92 6.42 3.63
CA MET A 139 10.97 4.96 3.47
C MET A 139 11.01 4.56 2.01
N ARG A 140 10.17 5.15 1.14
CA ARG A 140 10.16 4.83 -0.30
C ARG A 140 11.54 5.04 -0.93
N ILE A 141 12.21 6.16 -0.59
CA ILE A 141 13.54 6.46 -1.11
C ILE A 141 14.57 5.45 -0.60
N LEU A 142 14.55 5.13 0.71
CA LEU A 142 15.46 4.15 1.28
C LEU A 142 15.27 2.76 0.67
N ILE A 143 14.04 2.32 0.46
CA ILE A 143 13.75 1.01 -0.17
C ILE A 143 14.29 0.97 -1.60
N LEU A 144 14.09 2.05 -2.37
CA LEU A 144 14.63 2.15 -3.72
C LEU A 144 16.17 2.09 -3.73
N GLN A 145 16.82 2.71 -2.75
CA GLN A 145 18.26 2.62 -2.58
C GLN A 145 18.71 1.18 -2.24
N GLU A 146 18.02 0.47 -1.35
CA GLU A 146 18.36 -0.93 -1.05
C GLU A 146 18.15 -1.84 -2.27
N ILE A 147 17.07 -1.66 -3.05
CA ILE A 147 16.86 -2.36 -4.33
C ILE A 147 18.05 -2.17 -5.26
N GLN A 148 18.46 -0.91 -5.48
CA GLN A 148 19.59 -0.59 -6.36
C GLN A 148 20.90 -1.21 -5.86
N ASN A 149 21.13 -1.19 -4.54
CA ASN A 149 22.32 -1.81 -3.94
C ASN A 149 22.34 -3.33 -4.12
N ILE A 150 21.18 -3.98 -4.13
CA ILE A 150 21.05 -5.42 -4.35
C ILE A 150 21.28 -5.73 -5.83
N ASP A 151 20.62 -5.02 -6.74
CA ASP A 151 20.77 -5.21 -8.19
C ASP A 151 22.26 -5.07 -8.61
N LEU A 152 22.98 -4.09 -8.05
CA LEU A 152 24.43 -3.88 -8.29
C LEU A 152 25.34 -5.03 -7.80
N ARG A 153 24.88 -5.93 -6.93
CA ARG A 153 25.66 -7.10 -6.46
C ARG A 153 25.53 -8.31 -7.38
N VAL A 154 24.54 -8.30 -8.27
CA VAL A 154 24.22 -9.42 -9.15
C VAL A 154 24.88 -9.27 -10.52
N GLU A 155 25.32 -8.06 -10.87
CA GLU A 155 26.18 -7.76 -12.05
C GLU A 155 27.66 -8.04 -11.80
#